data_AF-A0A3N5TJH8-F1
#
_entry.id   AF-A0A3N5TJH8-F1
#
_cell.length_a   1.000
_cell.length_b   1.000
_cell.length_c   1.000
_cell.angle_alpha   90.00
_cell.angle_beta   90.00
_cell.angle_gamma   90.00
#
_symmetry.space_group_name_H-M   'P 1'
#
loop_
_entity.id
_entity.type
_entity.pdbx_description
1 polymer ?
#
loop_
_entity_poly.entity_id
_entity_poly.type
_entity_poly.pdbx_seq_one_letter_code
_entity_poly.pdbx_strand_id
1 'polypeptide(L)'
;NIMIAIRSNFFYTRTVPCELWFLNRDKPKAYRDKVLMIDARNIYRKVTRKIYDFSPEQLQNLLAIVWLYRGQQERFLDLVFGYLQSMLDELSFCYQPRTPDSHEPEPLLGYVMAVDDLLAAIDPFTETLVEGAADAGTMKELVEGIDALDEQVDGFQSAIDDEEGPWRKQKKTAKALGEAVQRLVPLAEASRNLARQADAVFKLASRLIEVCETELDARSSSLWNGREITRARKAADAARHTLVEQLKQVRYFHKQAAWLTERFPDGELRDVEGLVKLVDRSELAANDYSLTPGRYVGVAPEVEDDGFDFEEALRDIHIELEGLNTEAAELAARISRNFKELGI
;
A
#
# COMPACT_ATOMS: atom_id res chain seq x y z
N ASN A 1 7.69 9.21 -31.42
CA ASN A 1 8.84 8.77 -30.59
C ASN A 1 8.47 9.03 -29.16
N ILE A 2 9.02 8.23 -28.24
CA ILE A 2 8.75 8.35 -26.81
C ILE A 2 10.10 8.34 -26.11
N MET A 3 10.32 9.30 -25.22
CA MET A 3 11.47 9.36 -24.33
C MET A 3 10.96 9.22 -22.92
N ILE A 4 11.55 8.31 -22.14
CA ILE A 4 11.13 8.05 -20.76
C ILE A 4 12.33 8.21 -19.84
N ALA A 5 12.29 9.18 -18.93
CA ALA A 5 13.28 9.29 -17.86
C ALA A 5 12.88 8.36 -16.72
N ILE A 6 13.82 7.54 -16.26
CA ILE A 6 13.62 6.64 -15.12
C ILE A 6 14.60 7.03 -14.01
N ARG A 7 14.19 6.79 -12.77
CA ARG A 7 15.04 7.01 -11.60
C ARG A 7 16.34 6.21 -11.71
N SER A 8 17.39 6.69 -11.06
CA SER A 8 18.56 5.86 -10.78
C SER A 8 18.17 4.61 -9.98
N ASN A 9 19.07 3.62 -9.95
CA ASN A 9 18.91 2.42 -9.11
C ASN A 9 17.74 1.49 -9.51
N PHE A 10 17.25 1.61 -10.75
CA PHE A 10 16.36 0.63 -11.41
C PHE A 10 17.11 -0.57 -12.01
N PHE A 11 18.43 -0.45 -12.20
CA PHE A 11 19.27 -1.52 -12.73
C PHE A 11 20.02 -2.21 -11.60
N TYR A 12 19.78 -3.51 -11.44
CA TYR A 12 20.38 -4.36 -10.39
C TYR A 12 21.91 -4.35 -10.35
N THR A 13 22.57 -3.96 -11.44
CA THR A 13 24.03 -4.04 -11.60
C THR A 13 24.75 -2.70 -11.65
N ARG A 14 24.03 -1.57 -11.83
CA ARG A 14 24.64 -0.22 -11.96
C ARG A 14 23.73 0.89 -11.43
N THR A 15 24.30 1.78 -10.62
CA THR A 15 23.65 2.97 -10.07
C THR A 15 23.79 4.16 -11.02
N VAL A 16 23.32 4.01 -12.26
CA VAL A 16 23.32 5.11 -13.25
C VAL A 16 21.89 5.50 -13.59
N PRO A 17 21.61 6.80 -13.85
CA PRO A 17 20.36 7.21 -14.46
C PRO A 17 20.19 6.54 -15.82
N CYS A 18 18.95 6.26 -16.21
CA CYS A 18 18.65 5.68 -17.51
C CYS A 18 17.48 6.42 -18.15
N GLU A 19 17.58 6.57 -19.47
CA GLU A 19 16.47 7.01 -20.30
C GLU A 19 16.14 5.89 -21.30
N LEU A 20 14.84 5.59 -21.46
CA LEU A 20 14.36 4.65 -22.46
C LEU A 20 13.88 5.41 -23.70
N TRP A 21 14.43 5.05 -24.85
CA TRP A 21 14.17 5.73 -26.11
C TRP A 21 13.43 4.79 -27.07
N PHE A 22 12.18 5.14 -27.39
CA PHE A 22 11.35 4.41 -28.33
C PHE A 22 11.21 5.22 -29.63
N LEU A 23 11.86 4.74 -30.68
CA LEU A 23 11.87 5.36 -31.99
C LEU A 23 10.86 4.66 -32.91
N ASN A 24 9.98 5.44 -33.52
CA ASN A 24 9.04 4.95 -34.52
C ASN A 24 9.17 5.78 -35.80
N ARG A 25 9.56 5.13 -36.90
CA ARG A 25 9.64 5.75 -38.22
C ARG A 25 8.26 5.95 -38.87
N ASP A 26 7.30 5.08 -38.53
CA ASP A 26 5.94 5.11 -39.06
C ASP A 26 4.98 5.79 -38.08
N LYS A 27 5.23 7.08 -37.79
CA LYS A 27 4.32 7.87 -36.95
C LYS A 27 3.10 8.31 -37.75
N PRO A 28 1.89 8.30 -37.14
CA PRO A 28 0.71 8.96 -37.71
C PRO A 28 1.01 10.42 -38.06
N LYS A 29 0.35 10.96 -39.09
CA LYS A 29 0.58 12.35 -39.55
C LYS A 29 0.46 13.38 -38.43
N ALA A 30 -0.53 13.21 -37.53
CA ALA A 30 -0.75 14.09 -36.38
C ALA A 30 0.43 14.16 -35.38
N TYR A 31 1.30 13.14 -35.36
CA TYR A 31 2.41 13.03 -34.40
C TYR A 31 3.79 13.00 -35.06
N ARG A 32 3.87 13.28 -36.37
CA ARG A 32 5.10 13.12 -37.15
C ARG A 32 6.25 13.97 -36.60
N ASP A 33 5.97 15.24 -36.31
CA ASP A 33 6.92 16.21 -35.75
C ASP A 33 6.84 16.34 -34.22
N LYS A 34 6.27 15.33 -33.56
CA LYS A 34 6.12 15.30 -32.11
C LYS A 34 6.93 14.19 -31.45
N VAL A 35 7.27 14.42 -30.18
CA VAL A 35 7.92 13.47 -29.28
C VAL A 35 7.18 13.47 -27.95
N LEU A 36 6.76 12.30 -27.49
CA LEU A 36 6.16 12.14 -26.17
C LEU A 36 7.29 12.07 -25.13
N MET A 37 7.29 13.01 -24.20
CA MET A 37 8.23 13.06 -23.08
C MET A 37 7.51 12.54 -21.84
N ILE A 38 8.02 11.48 -21.22
CA ILE A 38 7.52 10.94 -19.96
C ILE A 38 8.62 11.02 -18.92
N ASP A 39 8.34 11.65 -17.78
CA ASP A 39 9.21 11.65 -16.62
C ASP A 39 8.68 10.69 -15.56
N ALA A 40 9.18 9.46 -15.59
CA ALA A 40 8.80 8.42 -14.65
C ALA A 40 9.74 8.37 -13.43
N ARG A 41 10.60 9.38 -13.22
CA ARG A 41 11.57 9.35 -12.12
C ARG A 41 10.87 9.19 -10.78
N ASN A 42 9.74 9.86 -10.55
CA ASN A 42 9.04 9.83 -9.27
C ASN A 42 8.00 8.70 -9.14
N ILE A 43 7.95 7.76 -10.09
CA ILE A 43 7.09 6.58 -10.03
C ILE A 43 7.99 5.38 -9.75
N TYR A 44 7.87 4.79 -8.57
CA TYR A 44 8.65 3.61 -8.20
C TYR A 44 8.10 2.98 -6.92
N ARG A 45 8.49 1.74 -6.66
CA ARG A 45 8.49 1.17 -5.31
C ARG A 45 9.92 0.85 -4.89
N LYS A 46 10.18 0.95 -3.59
CA LYS A 46 11.47 0.56 -2.99
C LYS A 46 11.44 -0.95 -2.79
N VAL A 47 12.26 -1.69 -3.54
CA VAL A 47 12.42 -3.16 -3.37
C VAL A 47 13.46 -3.43 -2.28
N THR A 48 14.57 -2.69 -2.32
CA THR A 48 15.60 -2.70 -1.29
C THR A 48 16.14 -1.28 -1.12
N ARG A 49 17.03 -1.06 -0.15
CA ARG A 49 17.77 0.21 0.01
C ARG A 49 18.45 0.73 -1.27
N LYS A 50 18.80 -0.15 -2.20
CA LYS A 50 19.59 0.15 -3.40
C LYS A 50 18.88 -0.16 -4.70
N ILE A 51 17.68 -0.73 -4.64
CA ILE A 51 16.96 -1.22 -5.82
C ILE A 51 15.54 -0.69 -5.78
N TYR A 52 15.17 -0.01 -6.85
CA TYR A 52 13.81 0.37 -7.15
C TYR A 52 13.33 -0.42 -8.37
N ASP A 53 12.03 -0.67 -8.42
CA ASP A 53 11.37 -1.14 -9.64
C ASP A 53 9.99 -0.47 -9.75
N PHE A 54 9.24 -0.87 -10.78
CA PHE A 54 7.82 -0.54 -10.86
C PHE A 54 7.01 -1.70 -10.27
N SER A 55 5.99 -1.40 -9.48
CA SER A 55 4.92 -2.38 -9.26
C SER A 55 4.26 -2.71 -10.61
N PRO A 56 3.58 -3.88 -10.73
CA PRO A 56 2.80 -4.19 -11.92
C PRO A 56 1.86 -3.05 -12.32
N GLU A 57 1.19 -2.43 -11.35
CA GLU A 57 0.24 -1.34 -11.56
C GLU A 57 0.93 -0.05 -11.99
N GLN A 58 2.05 0.32 -11.38
CA GLN A 58 2.85 1.46 -11.81
C GLN A 58 3.31 1.32 -13.27
N LEU A 59 3.73 0.11 -13.66
CA LEU A 59 4.10 -0.18 -15.04
C LEU A 59 2.89 -0.07 -15.98
N GLN A 60 1.73 -0.64 -15.61
CA GLN A 60 0.51 -0.53 -16.40
C GLN A 60 0.06 0.94 -16.54
N ASN A 61 0.17 1.74 -15.48
CA ASN A 61 -0.14 3.16 -15.51
C ASN A 61 0.73 3.93 -16.50
N LEU A 62 2.04 3.67 -16.52
CA LEU A 62 2.96 4.24 -17.52
C LEU A 62 2.62 3.77 -18.94
N LEU A 63 2.26 2.51 -19.11
CA LEU A 63 1.81 1.97 -20.40
C LEU A 63 0.50 2.63 -20.86
N ALA A 64 -0.39 2.96 -19.95
CA ALA A 64 -1.65 3.60 -20.24
C ALA A 64 -1.46 4.99 -20.87
N ILE A 65 -0.46 5.76 -20.41
CA ILE A 65 -0.05 7.02 -21.07
C ILE A 65 0.32 6.78 -22.54
N VAL A 66 1.07 5.71 -22.81
CA VAL A 66 1.46 5.33 -24.18
C VAL A 66 0.25 4.87 -25.01
N TRP A 67 -0.72 4.19 -24.40
CA TRP A 67 -1.98 3.81 -25.05
C TRP A 67 -2.76 5.05 -25.47
N LEU A 68 -2.92 6.03 -24.58
CA LEU A 68 -3.57 7.30 -24.87
C LEU A 68 -2.87 8.06 -26.01
N TYR A 69 -1.53 8.13 -25.97
CA TYR A 69 -0.74 8.69 -27.08
C TYR A 69 -0.99 7.98 -28.42
N ARG A 70 -1.29 6.67 -28.39
CA ARG A 70 -1.61 5.87 -29.58
C ARG A 70 -3.09 5.86 -29.94
N GLY A 71 -3.95 6.61 -29.23
CA GLY A 71 -5.40 6.64 -29.45
C GLY A 71 -6.12 5.37 -29.00
N GLN A 72 -5.51 4.56 -28.11
CA GLN A 72 -6.07 3.31 -27.59
C GLN A 72 -6.87 3.56 -26.31
N GLN A 73 -7.88 4.44 -26.38
CA GLN A 73 -8.67 4.87 -25.22
C GLN A 73 -9.39 3.71 -24.53
N GLU A 74 -9.93 2.75 -25.29
CA GLU A 74 -10.62 1.57 -24.74
C GLU A 74 -9.75 0.80 -23.74
N ARG A 75 -8.46 0.59 -24.05
CA ARG A 75 -7.52 -0.11 -23.15
C ARG A 75 -7.27 0.65 -21.85
N PHE A 76 -7.24 1.98 -21.91
CA PHE A 76 -7.12 2.83 -20.73
C PHE A 76 -8.36 2.69 -19.85
N LEU A 77 -9.56 2.74 -20.44
CA LEU A 77 -10.82 2.63 -19.71
C LEU A 77 -11.00 1.23 -19.12
N ASP A 78 -10.58 0.18 -19.82
CA ASP A 78 -10.56 -1.18 -19.30
C ASP A 78 -9.59 -1.34 -18.13
N LEU A 79 -8.44 -0.68 -18.15
CA LEU A 79 -7.50 -0.70 -17.02
C LEU A 79 -8.09 -0.03 -15.78
N VAL A 80 -8.67 1.16 -15.94
CA VAL A 80 -9.32 1.87 -14.82
C VAL A 80 -10.47 1.03 -14.26
N PHE A 81 -11.32 0.47 -15.13
CA PHE A 81 -12.37 -0.46 -14.70
C PHE A 81 -11.81 -1.66 -13.97
N GLY A 82 -10.71 -2.26 -14.48
CA GLY A 82 -10.04 -3.39 -13.87
C GLY A 82 -9.54 -3.09 -12.46
N TYR A 83 -8.95 -1.92 -12.22
CA TYR A 83 -8.55 -1.52 -10.87
C TYR A 83 -9.73 -1.37 -9.92
N LEU A 84 -10.82 -0.75 -10.36
CA LEU A 84 -12.01 -0.62 -9.52
C LEU A 84 -12.66 -2.00 -9.25
N GLN A 85 -12.64 -2.92 -10.22
CA GLN A 85 -13.07 -4.30 -9.99
C GLN A 85 -12.17 -4.98 -8.96
N SER A 86 -10.84 -4.89 -9.11
CA SER A 86 -9.89 -5.47 -8.16
C SER A 86 -10.06 -4.88 -6.76
N MET A 87 -10.33 -3.59 -6.62
CA MET A 87 -10.68 -2.98 -5.33
C MET A 87 -11.86 -3.71 -4.68
N LEU A 88 -12.95 -3.94 -5.43
CA LEU A 88 -14.14 -4.60 -4.91
C LEU A 88 -13.90 -6.09 -4.63
N ASP A 89 -13.15 -6.78 -5.48
CA ASP A 89 -12.79 -8.19 -5.25
C ASP A 89 -11.97 -8.33 -3.95
N GLU A 90 -10.97 -7.47 -3.75
CA GLU A 90 -10.14 -7.45 -2.53
C GLU A 90 -10.94 -7.10 -1.28
N LEU A 91 -12.01 -6.34 -1.42
CA LEU A 91 -12.93 -6.04 -0.34
C LEU A 91 -13.87 -7.22 -0.04
N SER A 92 -14.37 -7.93 -1.06
CA SER A 92 -15.11 -9.19 -0.87
C SER A 92 -14.23 -10.26 -0.20
N PHE A 93 -12.93 -10.30 -0.51
CA PHE A 93 -11.99 -11.23 0.12
C PHE A 93 -11.73 -10.96 1.61
N CYS A 94 -12.23 -9.85 2.17
CA CYS A 94 -12.24 -9.67 3.63
C CYS A 94 -13.26 -10.59 4.31
N TYR A 95 -14.36 -10.93 3.61
CA TYR A 95 -15.51 -11.69 4.11
C TYR A 95 -15.62 -13.09 3.52
N GLN A 96 -14.80 -13.42 2.52
CA GLN A 96 -14.85 -14.68 1.81
C GLN A 96 -13.43 -15.15 1.49
N PRO A 97 -13.16 -16.47 1.52
CA PRO A 97 -11.84 -16.97 1.17
C PRO A 97 -11.53 -16.75 -0.32
N ARG A 98 -10.29 -16.37 -0.64
CA ARG A 98 -9.81 -16.23 -2.03
C ARG A 98 -9.93 -17.53 -2.83
N THR A 99 -9.79 -18.67 -2.14
CA THR A 99 -9.93 -20.01 -2.72
C THR A 99 -11.14 -20.69 -2.10
N PRO A 100 -12.16 -21.09 -2.89
CA PRO A 100 -13.39 -21.69 -2.37
C PRO A 100 -13.19 -22.93 -1.48
N ASP A 101 -12.11 -23.68 -1.67
CA ASP A 101 -11.79 -24.90 -0.92
C ASP A 101 -10.88 -24.66 0.32
N SER A 102 -10.62 -23.39 0.64
CA SER A 102 -9.88 -23.01 1.85
C SER A 102 -10.61 -23.48 3.11
N HIS A 103 -9.89 -24.12 4.01
CA HIS A 103 -10.36 -24.39 5.37
C HIS A 103 -9.92 -23.31 6.37
N GLU A 104 -9.13 -22.33 5.92
CA GLU A 104 -8.79 -21.17 6.72
C GLU A 104 -9.96 -20.19 6.72
N PRO A 105 -10.30 -19.61 7.89
CA PRO A 105 -11.33 -18.58 7.97
C PRO A 105 -10.94 -17.37 7.14
N GLU A 106 -11.93 -16.65 6.62
CA GLU A 106 -11.72 -15.38 5.95
C GLU A 106 -11.00 -14.38 6.88
N PRO A 107 -10.24 -13.41 6.35
CA PRO A 107 -9.37 -12.53 7.14
C PRO A 107 -10.07 -11.82 8.30
N LEU A 108 -11.31 -11.33 8.10
CA LEU A 108 -12.06 -10.68 9.17
C LEU A 108 -12.46 -11.65 10.28
N LEU A 109 -13.15 -12.73 9.91
CA LEU A 109 -13.57 -13.75 10.88
C LEU A 109 -12.37 -14.36 11.60
N GLY A 110 -11.29 -14.66 10.89
CA GLY A 110 -10.07 -15.19 11.46
C GLY A 110 -9.42 -14.24 12.48
N TYR A 111 -9.50 -12.92 12.25
CA TYR A 111 -9.03 -11.94 13.21
C TYR A 111 -9.94 -11.85 14.44
N VAL A 112 -11.26 -11.73 14.24
CA VAL A 112 -12.23 -11.69 15.34
C VAL A 112 -12.10 -12.94 16.23
N MET A 113 -12.09 -14.13 15.64
CA MET A 113 -11.90 -15.39 16.38
C MET A 113 -10.57 -15.43 17.15
N ALA A 114 -9.49 -14.92 16.57
CA ALA A 114 -8.19 -14.91 17.23
C ALA A 114 -8.12 -13.89 18.39
N VAL A 115 -8.87 -12.79 18.31
CA VAL A 115 -9.05 -11.84 19.41
C VAL A 115 -9.90 -12.48 20.50
N ASP A 116 -11.01 -13.12 20.16
CA ASP A 116 -11.86 -13.84 21.12
C ASP A 116 -11.08 -14.91 21.89
N ASP A 117 -10.29 -15.73 21.17
CA ASP A 117 -9.40 -16.73 21.78
C ASP A 117 -8.36 -16.10 22.72
N LEU A 118 -7.87 -14.91 22.39
CA LEU A 118 -6.93 -14.16 23.24
C LEU A 118 -7.60 -13.64 24.51
N LEU A 119 -8.81 -13.10 24.40
CA LEU A 119 -9.61 -12.62 25.53
C LEU A 119 -9.97 -13.79 26.46
N ALA A 120 -10.48 -14.88 25.89
CA ALA A 120 -10.79 -16.10 26.65
C ALA A 120 -9.59 -16.67 27.41
N ALA A 121 -8.36 -16.48 26.90
CA ALA A 121 -7.13 -16.91 27.57
C ALA A 121 -6.74 -16.02 28.78
N ILE A 122 -7.19 -14.76 28.82
CA ILE A 122 -6.91 -13.81 29.92
C ILE A 122 -8.09 -13.66 30.90
N ASP A 123 -9.32 -13.95 30.45
CA ASP A 123 -10.57 -13.86 31.21
C ASP A 123 -10.52 -14.52 32.60
N PRO A 124 -9.97 -15.74 32.77
CA PRO A 124 -9.92 -16.39 34.07
C PRO A 124 -9.23 -15.56 35.15
N PHE A 125 -8.29 -14.70 34.77
CA PHE A 125 -7.63 -13.79 35.70
C PHE A 125 -8.38 -12.45 35.80
N THR A 126 -8.74 -11.85 34.67
CA THR A 126 -9.34 -10.51 34.64
C THR A 126 -10.72 -10.46 35.30
N GLU A 127 -11.52 -11.53 35.22
CA GLU A 127 -12.82 -11.63 35.94
C GLU A 127 -12.68 -11.59 37.47
N THR A 128 -11.49 -11.87 38.01
CA THR A 128 -11.24 -11.81 39.46
C THR A 128 -10.92 -10.40 39.96
N LEU A 129 -10.71 -9.45 39.05
CA LEU A 129 -10.37 -8.08 39.37
C LEU A 129 -11.65 -7.30 39.74
N VAL A 130 -11.58 -6.51 40.81
CA VAL A 130 -12.74 -5.75 41.33
C VAL A 130 -12.97 -4.50 40.47
N GLU A 131 -14.24 -4.14 40.21
CA GLU A 131 -14.60 -2.86 39.59
C GLU A 131 -13.87 -1.69 40.26
N GLY A 132 -13.02 -0.99 39.50
CA GLY A 132 -12.22 0.16 39.96
C GLY A 132 -10.75 -0.11 40.26
N ALA A 133 -10.24 -1.31 39.98
CA ALA A 133 -8.81 -1.60 39.97
C ALA A 133 -8.06 -0.85 38.84
N ALA A 134 -6.73 -0.78 38.92
CA ALA A 134 -5.89 0.04 38.03
C ALA A 134 -6.01 -0.30 36.52
N ASP A 135 -6.56 -1.47 36.22
CA ASP A 135 -6.85 -2.03 34.90
C ASP A 135 -8.24 -1.67 34.34
N ALA A 136 -9.17 -1.14 35.15
CA ALA A 136 -10.53 -0.82 34.71
C ALA A 136 -10.56 0.16 33.53
N GLY A 137 -9.57 1.06 33.44
CA GLY A 137 -9.40 1.96 32.29
C GLY A 137 -8.96 1.22 31.02
N THR A 138 -7.96 0.34 31.11
CA THR A 138 -7.44 -0.41 29.95
C THR A 138 -8.43 -1.46 29.46
N MET A 139 -9.13 -2.13 30.37
CA MET A 139 -10.19 -3.07 30.03
C MET A 139 -11.36 -2.36 29.34
N LYS A 140 -11.77 -1.19 29.86
CA LYS A 140 -12.80 -0.36 29.21
C LYS A 140 -12.38 0.10 27.82
N GLU A 141 -11.15 0.61 27.64
CA GLU A 141 -10.63 1.01 26.33
C GLU A 141 -10.65 -0.17 25.34
N LEU A 142 -10.29 -1.39 25.79
CA LEU A 142 -10.32 -2.58 24.96
C LEU A 142 -11.73 -2.96 24.53
N VAL A 143 -12.68 -2.98 25.47
CA VAL A 143 -14.10 -3.27 25.17
C VAL A 143 -14.67 -2.24 24.20
N GLU A 144 -14.48 -0.95 24.44
CA GLU A 144 -14.90 0.12 23.52
C GLU A 144 -14.23 -0.04 22.13
N GLY A 145 -12.99 -0.51 22.10
CA GLY A 145 -12.27 -0.81 20.86
C GLY A 145 -12.85 -1.99 20.08
N ILE A 146 -13.29 -3.04 20.78
CA ILE A 146 -13.94 -4.22 20.18
C ILE A 146 -15.32 -3.85 19.67
N ASP A 147 -16.13 -3.16 20.47
CA ASP A 147 -17.46 -2.67 20.04
C ASP A 147 -17.36 -1.80 18.78
N ALA A 148 -16.36 -0.91 18.73
CA ALA A 148 -16.11 -0.08 17.55
C ALA A 148 -15.59 -0.87 16.34
N LEU A 149 -14.88 -1.98 16.56
CA LEU A 149 -14.47 -2.89 15.50
C LEU A 149 -15.69 -3.58 14.89
N ASP A 150 -16.56 -4.14 15.74
CA ASP A 150 -17.76 -4.86 15.31
C ASP A 150 -18.70 -3.94 14.52
N GLU A 151 -18.94 -2.71 15.02
CA GLU A 151 -19.75 -1.71 14.31
C GLU A 151 -19.14 -1.37 12.93
N GLN A 152 -17.81 -1.25 12.84
CA GLN A 152 -17.13 -1.00 11.57
C GLN A 152 -17.21 -2.19 10.61
N VAL A 153 -17.12 -3.43 11.11
CA VAL A 153 -17.24 -4.64 10.29
C VAL A 153 -18.65 -4.75 9.69
N ASP A 154 -19.69 -4.51 10.48
CA ASP A 154 -21.08 -4.52 10.03
C ASP A 154 -21.35 -3.39 9.02
N GLY A 155 -20.92 -2.18 9.35
CA GLY A 155 -21.05 -1.03 8.46
C GLY A 155 -20.29 -1.20 7.15
N PHE A 156 -19.12 -1.83 7.20
CA PHE A 156 -18.32 -2.11 6.01
C PHE A 156 -19.04 -3.14 5.13
N GLN A 157 -19.61 -4.23 5.68
CA GLN A 157 -20.37 -5.22 4.89
C GLN A 157 -21.59 -4.58 4.20
N SER A 158 -22.36 -3.76 4.91
CA SER A 158 -23.53 -3.09 4.31
C SER A 158 -23.13 -2.20 3.13
N ALA A 159 -21.99 -1.50 3.23
CA ALA A 159 -21.52 -0.64 2.16
C ALA A 159 -21.08 -1.41 0.90
N ILE A 160 -20.67 -2.68 1.07
CA ILE A 160 -20.35 -3.60 -0.05
C ILE A 160 -21.63 -4.00 -0.77
N ASP A 161 -22.64 -4.42 -0.01
CA ASP A 161 -23.91 -4.88 -0.55
C ASP A 161 -24.62 -3.77 -1.34
N ASP A 162 -24.55 -2.53 -0.84
CA ASP A 162 -25.07 -1.35 -1.50
C ASP A 162 -24.36 -1.04 -2.84
N GLU A 163 -23.10 -1.46 -2.98
CA GLU A 163 -22.28 -1.22 -4.18
C GLU A 163 -22.52 -2.26 -5.29
N GLU A 164 -23.00 -3.48 -4.97
CA GLU A 164 -23.20 -4.54 -5.97
C GLU A 164 -24.09 -4.09 -7.14
N GLY A 165 -25.23 -3.49 -6.82
CA GLY A 165 -26.23 -3.07 -7.81
C GLY A 165 -25.71 -1.98 -8.76
N PRO A 166 -25.19 -0.86 -8.24
CA PRO A 166 -24.50 0.17 -9.02
C PRO A 166 -23.35 -0.40 -9.87
N TRP A 167 -22.48 -1.22 -9.28
CA TRP A 167 -21.30 -1.74 -9.97
C TRP A 167 -21.66 -2.66 -11.14
N ARG A 168 -22.67 -3.52 -11.01
CA ARG A 168 -23.17 -4.37 -12.12
C ARG A 168 -23.63 -3.56 -13.34
N LYS A 169 -24.03 -2.30 -13.15
CA LYS A 169 -24.48 -1.40 -14.23
C LYS A 169 -23.38 -0.41 -14.65
N GLN A 170 -22.18 -0.52 -14.10
CA GLN A 170 -21.09 0.41 -14.33
C GLN A 170 -20.71 0.45 -15.81
N LYS A 171 -20.72 1.66 -16.37
CA LYS A 171 -20.29 1.89 -17.76
C LYS A 171 -18.79 2.15 -17.81
N LYS A 172 -18.16 1.65 -18.87
CA LYS A 172 -16.74 1.88 -19.17
C LYS A 172 -16.53 3.13 -20.03
N THR A 173 -17.05 4.27 -19.59
CA THR A 173 -16.76 5.58 -20.21
C THR A 173 -15.94 6.43 -19.24
N ALA A 174 -15.12 7.35 -19.76
CA ALA A 174 -14.24 8.18 -18.93
C ALA A 174 -15.02 8.89 -17.80
N LYS A 175 -16.13 9.55 -18.15
CA LYS A 175 -17.01 10.20 -17.19
C LYS A 175 -17.58 9.23 -16.14
N ALA A 176 -18.15 8.09 -16.57
CA ALA A 176 -18.78 7.16 -15.64
C ALA A 176 -17.76 6.48 -14.70
N LEU A 177 -16.54 6.22 -15.19
CA LEU A 177 -15.46 5.67 -14.36
C LEU A 177 -14.90 6.73 -13.41
N GLY A 178 -14.76 7.98 -13.84
CA GLY A 178 -14.39 9.08 -12.95
C GLY A 178 -15.40 9.30 -11.82
N GLU A 179 -16.70 9.23 -12.13
CA GLU A 179 -17.78 9.25 -11.14
C GLU A 179 -17.71 8.04 -10.20
N ALA A 180 -17.41 6.85 -10.71
CA ALA A 180 -17.25 5.64 -9.90
C ALA A 180 -16.05 5.74 -8.94
N VAL A 181 -14.90 6.25 -9.39
CA VAL A 181 -13.72 6.50 -8.53
C VAL A 181 -14.11 7.35 -7.32
N GLN A 182 -14.85 8.45 -7.52
CA GLN A 182 -15.28 9.33 -6.43
C GLN A 182 -16.30 8.67 -5.52
N ARG A 183 -17.27 7.96 -6.11
CA ARG A 183 -18.31 7.23 -5.39
C ARG A 183 -17.75 6.14 -4.48
N LEU A 184 -16.63 5.52 -4.86
CA LEU A 184 -15.96 4.45 -4.11
C LEU A 184 -14.97 4.97 -3.04
N VAL A 185 -14.72 6.29 -2.96
CA VAL A 185 -13.83 6.86 -1.92
C VAL A 185 -14.23 6.44 -0.50
N PRO A 186 -15.51 6.50 -0.08
CA PRO A 186 -15.91 6.13 1.27
C PRO A 186 -15.57 4.67 1.62
N LEU A 187 -15.67 3.74 0.65
CA LEU A 187 -15.27 2.34 0.84
C LEU A 187 -13.76 2.20 1.02
N ALA A 188 -12.97 2.93 0.22
CA ALA A 188 -11.51 2.94 0.39
C ALA A 188 -11.09 3.52 1.76
N GLU A 189 -11.79 4.54 2.25
CA GLU A 189 -11.55 5.13 3.57
C GLU A 189 -11.99 4.20 4.71
N ALA A 190 -13.16 3.57 4.59
CA ALA A 190 -13.64 2.59 5.55
C ALA A 190 -12.65 1.42 5.70
N SER A 191 -12.08 0.92 4.60
CA SER A 191 -11.04 -0.13 4.67
C SER A 191 -9.80 0.28 5.48
N ARG A 192 -9.36 1.55 5.35
CA ARG A 192 -8.24 2.10 6.12
C ARG A 192 -8.58 2.23 7.60
N ASN A 193 -9.79 2.69 7.90
CA ASN A 193 -10.24 2.89 9.27
C ASN A 193 -10.37 1.55 10.00
N LEU A 194 -10.93 0.55 9.33
CA LEU A 194 -11.03 -0.82 9.84
C LEU A 194 -9.64 -1.44 10.10
N ALA A 195 -8.67 -1.23 9.20
CA ALA A 195 -7.29 -1.70 9.42
C ALA A 195 -6.66 -1.06 10.67
N ARG A 196 -6.86 0.24 10.86
CA ARG A 196 -6.40 0.97 12.06
C ARG A 196 -7.10 0.48 13.33
N GLN A 197 -8.40 0.19 13.25
CA GLN A 197 -9.17 -0.31 14.37
C GLN A 197 -8.71 -1.71 14.78
N ALA A 198 -8.46 -2.60 13.81
CA ALA A 198 -7.86 -3.90 14.07
C ALA A 198 -6.49 -3.75 14.76
N ASP A 199 -5.62 -2.87 14.28
CA ASP A 199 -4.34 -2.58 14.94
C ASP A 199 -4.51 -2.06 16.38
N ALA A 200 -5.47 -1.16 16.60
CA ALA A 200 -5.75 -0.58 17.90
C ALA A 200 -6.23 -1.65 18.91
N VAL A 201 -7.18 -2.50 18.51
CA VAL A 201 -7.70 -3.60 19.35
C VAL A 201 -6.58 -4.54 19.79
N PHE A 202 -5.73 -4.97 18.85
CA PHE A 202 -4.60 -5.84 19.20
C PHE A 202 -3.58 -5.16 20.13
N LYS A 203 -3.29 -3.88 19.90
CA LYS A 203 -2.40 -3.09 20.78
C LYS A 203 -2.99 -2.95 22.18
N LEU A 204 -4.30 -2.71 22.31
CA LEU A 204 -5.02 -2.63 23.58
C LEU A 204 -5.03 -3.98 24.32
N ALA A 205 -5.31 -5.09 23.64
CA ALA A 205 -5.25 -6.42 24.22
C ALA A 205 -3.84 -6.77 24.70
N SER A 206 -2.81 -6.44 23.89
CA SER A 206 -1.41 -6.63 24.27
C SER A 206 -1.01 -5.78 25.48
N ARG A 207 -1.52 -4.55 25.57
CA ARG A 207 -1.30 -3.65 26.72
C ARG A 207 -1.97 -4.19 27.98
N LEU A 208 -3.20 -4.71 27.87
CA LEU A 208 -3.90 -5.32 29.01
C LEU A 208 -3.09 -6.50 29.58
N ILE A 209 -2.58 -7.37 28.70
CA ILE A 209 -1.68 -8.47 29.09
C ILE A 209 -0.46 -7.95 29.85
N GLU A 210 0.18 -6.88 29.36
CA GLU A 210 1.34 -6.28 30.01
C GLU A 210 0.99 -5.71 31.40
N VAL A 211 -0.12 -5.00 31.54
CA VAL A 211 -0.61 -4.48 32.83
C VAL A 211 -0.89 -5.62 33.80
N CYS A 212 -1.58 -6.68 33.36
CA CYS A 212 -1.83 -7.87 34.19
C CYS A 212 -0.52 -8.48 34.70
N GLU A 213 0.47 -8.66 33.83
CA GLU A 213 1.73 -9.29 34.20
C GLU A 213 2.65 -8.43 35.07
N THR A 214 2.64 -7.11 34.88
CA THR A 214 3.62 -6.20 35.49
C THR A 214 3.08 -5.44 36.69
N GLU A 215 1.81 -5.05 36.66
CA GLU A 215 1.19 -4.23 37.70
C GLU A 215 0.29 -5.05 38.64
N LEU A 216 -0.31 -6.13 38.13
CA LEU A 216 -1.28 -6.94 38.88
C LEU A 216 -0.75 -8.32 39.31
N ASP A 217 0.54 -8.58 39.13
CA ASP A 217 1.20 -9.84 39.52
C ASP A 217 0.51 -11.10 38.98
N ALA A 218 -0.08 -11.01 37.77
CA ALA A 218 -0.83 -12.12 37.18
C ALA A 218 0.03 -13.38 37.03
N ARG A 219 1.33 -13.23 36.79
CA ARG A 219 2.28 -14.36 36.64
C ARG A 219 2.36 -15.27 37.86
N SER A 220 2.00 -14.77 39.04
CA SER A 220 1.96 -15.55 40.28
C SER A 220 0.62 -16.27 40.50
N SER A 221 -0.41 -15.93 39.71
CA SER A 221 -1.74 -16.52 39.80
C SER A 221 -1.83 -17.84 39.05
N SER A 222 -2.51 -18.83 39.64
CA SER A 222 -2.84 -20.09 38.96
C SER A 222 -3.85 -19.92 37.82
N LEU A 223 -4.52 -18.77 37.75
CA LEU A 223 -5.48 -18.43 36.70
C LEU A 223 -4.82 -17.82 35.45
N TRP A 224 -3.51 -17.52 35.52
CA TRP A 224 -2.75 -16.94 34.40
C TRP A 224 -1.94 -17.99 33.66
N ASN A 225 -2.49 -18.54 32.57
CA ASN A 225 -1.76 -19.49 31.73
C ASN A 225 -0.88 -18.77 30.70
N GLY A 226 0.30 -18.30 31.13
CA GLY A 226 1.20 -17.52 30.27
C GLY A 226 1.60 -18.20 28.95
N ARG A 227 1.66 -19.54 28.90
CA ARG A 227 1.96 -20.28 27.64
C ARG A 227 0.81 -20.16 26.64
N GLU A 228 -0.42 -20.30 27.12
CA GLU A 228 -1.63 -20.21 26.30
C GLU A 228 -1.84 -18.77 25.82
N ILE A 229 -1.71 -17.79 26.71
CA ILE A 229 -1.80 -16.35 26.39
C ILE A 229 -0.76 -15.97 25.33
N THR A 230 0.49 -16.40 25.48
CA THR A 230 1.55 -16.13 24.49
C THR A 230 1.21 -16.73 23.12
N ARG A 231 0.65 -17.94 23.09
CA ARG A 231 0.23 -18.61 21.85
C ARG A 231 -0.94 -17.87 21.20
N ALA A 232 -1.98 -17.54 21.96
CA ALA A 232 -3.16 -16.83 21.47
C ALA A 232 -2.77 -15.43 20.96
N ARG A 233 -1.93 -14.70 21.69
CA ARG A 233 -1.42 -13.38 21.27
C ARG A 233 -0.69 -13.45 19.93
N LYS A 234 0.15 -14.48 19.73
CA LYS A 234 0.85 -14.68 18.45
C LYS A 234 -0.12 -15.02 17.32
N ALA A 235 -1.18 -15.78 17.59
CA ALA A 235 -2.21 -16.09 16.61
C ALA A 235 -3.00 -14.81 16.22
N ALA A 236 -3.41 -14.01 17.20
CA ALA A 236 -4.06 -12.72 16.99
C ALA A 236 -3.19 -11.75 16.17
N ASP A 237 -1.88 -11.68 16.46
CA ASP A 237 -0.97 -10.81 15.69
C ASP A 237 -0.82 -11.27 14.23
N ALA A 238 -0.76 -12.57 14.00
CA ALA A 238 -0.70 -13.13 12.65
C ALA A 238 -2.01 -12.87 11.88
N ALA A 239 -3.17 -13.09 12.51
CA ALA A 239 -4.48 -12.82 11.91
C ALA A 239 -4.67 -11.33 11.61
N ARG A 240 -4.26 -10.45 12.54
CA ARG A 240 -4.22 -8.99 12.36
C ARG A 240 -3.41 -8.61 11.13
N HIS A 241 -2.20 -9.15 10.99
CA HIS A 241 -1.35 -8.84 9.85
C HIS A 241 -2.00 -9.25 8.52
N THR A 242 -2.58 -10.45 8.46
CA THR A 242 -3.33 -10.92 7.29
C THR A 242 -4.50 -9.99 6.94
N LEU A 243 -5.31 -9.61 7.93
CA LEU A 243 -6.44 -8.70 7.73
C LEU A 243 -5.99 -7.30 7.26
N VAL A 244 -4.98 -6.72 7.93
CA VAL A 244 -4.47 -5.39 7.59
C VAL A 244 -3.90 -5.37 6.17
N GLU A 245 -3.13 -6.38 5.77
CA GLU A 245 -2.60 -6.46 4.40
C GLU A 245 -3.73 -6.63 3.36
N GLN A 246 -4.77 -7.39 3.67
CA GLN A 246 -5.95 -7.52 2.83
C GLN A 246 -6.67 -6.17 2.66
N LEU A 247 -6.93 -5.44 3.75
CA LEU A 247 -7.58 -4.12 3.72
C LEU A 247 -6.72 -3.07 2.99
N LYS A 248 -5.39 -3.15 3.09
CA LYS A 248 -4.47 -2.28 2.33
C LYS A 248 -4.66 -2.43 0.81
N GLN A 249 -4.96 -3.64 0.31
CA GLN A 249 -5.16 -3.87 -1.13
C GLN A 249 -6.39 -3.13 -1.68
N VAL A 250 -7.46 -3.00 -0.90
CA VAL A 250 -8.67 -2.26 -1.28
C VAL A 250 -8.32 -0.82 -1.66
N ARG A 251 -7.65 -0.11 -0.75
CA ARG A 251 -7.20 1.26 -0.98
C ARG A 251 -6.12 1.34 -2.06
N TYR A 252 -5.24 0.34 -2.16
CA TYR A 252 -4.19 0.30 -3.17
C TYR A 252 -4.76 0.41 -4.59
N PHE A 253 -5.73 -0.44 -4.94
CA PHE A 253 -6.33 -0.43 -6.28
C PHE A 253 -7.20 0.80 -6.54
N HIS A 254 -7.92 1.30 -5.53
CA HIS A 254 -8.62 2.59 -5.63
C HIS A 254 -7.65 3.72 -6.01
N LYS A 255 -6.50 3.79 -5.32
CA LYS A 255 -5.46 4.79 -5.61
C LYS A 255 -4.94 4.69 -7.04
N GLN A 256 -4.80 3.47 -7.61
CA GLN A 256 -4.37 3.32 -9.01
C GLN A 256 -5.40 3.87 -9.99
N ALA A 257 -6.69 3.56 -9.78
CA ALA A 257 -7.76 4.11 -10.59
C ALA A 257 -7.82 5.64 -10.49
N ALA A 258 -7.78 6.17 -9.26
CA ALA A 258 -7.77 7.60 -8.99
C ALA A 258 -6.59 8.31 -9.67
N TRP A 259 -5.38 7.74 -9.54
CA TRP A 259 -4.16 8.28 -10.15
C TRP A 259 -4.32 8.48 -11.67
N LEU A 260 -4.91 7.51 -12.37
CA LEU A 260 -5.17 7.58 -13.80
C LEU A 260 -6.27 8.60 -14.14
N THR A 261 -7.41 8.55 -13.45
CA THR A 261 -8.56 9.42 -13.76
C THR A 261 -8.33 10.88 -13.41
N GLU A 262 -7.54 11.18 -12.39
CA GLU A 262 -7.14 12.54 -12.05
C GLU A 262 -6.26 13.16 -13.15
N ARG A 263 -5.34 12.35 -13.70
CA ARG A 263 -4.36 12.79 -14.69
C ARG A 263 -4.95 12.82 -16.11
N PHE A 264 -5.87 11.92 -16.42
CA PHE A 264 -6.51 11.79 -17.72
C PHE A 264 -8.04 11.64 -17.57
N PRO A 265 -8.75 12.70 -17.11
CA PRO A 265 -10.18 12.63 -16.76
C PRO A 265 -11.09 12.30 -17.93
N ASP A 266 -10.70 12.70 -19.14
CA ASP A 266 -11.45 12.42 -20.37
C ASP A 266 -11.01 11.10 -21.04
N GLY A 267 -10.06 10.37 -20.44
CA GLY A 267 -9.45 9.20 -21.07
C GLY A 267 -8.71 9.55 -22.36
N GLU A 268 -8.15 10.75 -22.44
CA GLU A 268 -7.38 11.25 -23.58
C GLU A 268 -6.02 11.74 -23.10
N LEU A 269 -5.02 11.69 -23.99
CA LEU A 269 -3.69 12.22 -23.66
C LEU A 269 -3.79 13.74 -23.49
N ARG A 270 -3.36 14.21 -22.32
CA ARG A 270 -3.09 15.63 -22.07
C ARG A 270 -1.73 15.78 -21.41
N ASP A 271 -1.19 16.99 -21.44
CA ASP A 271 0.00 17.31 -20.68
C ASP A 271 -0.32 17.24 -19.17
N VAL A 272 0.57 16.62 -18.41
CA VAL A 272 0.50 16.50 -16.95
C VAL A 272 1.83 16.93 -16.38
N GLU A 273 1.80 17.99 -15.57
CA GLU A 273 3.00 18.59 -15.00
C GLU A 273 3.81 17.57 -14.19
N GLY A 274 5.12 17.56 -14.42
CA GLY A 274 6.06 16.63 -13.82
C GLY A 274 5.95 15.17 -14.30
N LEU A 275 5.06 14.85 -15.24
CA LEU A 275 4.82 13.47 -15.68
C LEU A 275 4.90 13.29 -17.19
N VAL A 276 4.10 14.00 -17.98
CA VAL A 276 4.04 13.78 -19.43
C VAL A 276 3.77 15.05 -20.20
N LYS A 277 4.44 15.21 -21.35
CA LYS A 277 4.17 16.27 -22.32
C LYS A 277 4.35 15.79 -23.74
N LEU A 278 3.46 16.20 -24.65
CA LEU A 278 3.64 15.97 -26.08
C LEU A 278 4.34 17.16 -26.74
N VAL A 279 5.64 17.03 -26.98
CA VAL A 279 6.51 18.14 -27.39
C VAL A 279 6.62 18.23 -28.91
N ASP A 280 6.43 19.44 -29.44
CA ASP A 280 6.60 19.75 -30.86
C ASP A 280 8.06 20.02 -31.23
N ARG A 281 8.42 19.78 -32.50
CA ARG A 281 9.79 19.96 -33.00
C ARG A 281 10.35 21.38 -32.84
N SER A 282 9.49 22.40 -32.88
CA SER A 282 9.89 23.80 -32.60
C SER A 282 10.32 23.99 -31.15
N GLU A 283 9.60 23.37 -30.21
CA GLU A 283 9.93 23.40 -28.78
C GLU A 283 11.22 22.62 -28.49
N LEU A 284 11.43 21.49 -29.19
CA LEU A 284 12.72 20.80 -29.16
C LEU A 284 13.86 21.70 -29.63
N ALA A 285 13.68 22.41 -30.74
CA ALA A 285 14.71 23.31 -31.29
C ALA A 285 15.03 24.47 -30.33
N ALA A 286 14.02 25.03 -29.65
CA ALA A 286 14.20 26.05 -28.62
C ALA A 286 14.94 25.52 -27.37
N ASN A 287 14.98 24.20 -27.19
CA ASN A 287 15.66 23.52 -26.09
C ASN A 287 16.91 22.76 -26.55
N ASP A 288 17.60 23.27 -27.58
CA ASP A 288 18.86 22.72 -28.13
C ASP A 288 18.75 21.26 -28.58
N TYR A 289 17.55 20.84 -28.99
CA TYR A 289 17.21 19.46 -29.34
C TYR A 289 17.44 18.45 -28.21
N SER A 290 17.43 18.88 -26.95
CA SER A 290 17.48 17.98 -25.80
C SER A 290 16.32 16.99 -25.84
N LEU A 291 16.57 15.73 -25.53
CA LEU A 291 15.53 14.68 -25.46
C LEU A 291 15.25 14.22 -24.03
N THR A 292 15.74 14.96 -23.03
CA THR A 292 15.52 14.67 -21.61
C THR A 292 14.13 15.13 -21.18
N PRO A 293 13.22 14.22 -20.80
CA PRO A 293 11.83 14.55 -20.48
C PRO A 293 11.66 15.63 -19.40
N GLY A 294 12.48 15.60 -18.35
CA GLY A 294 12.42 16.56 -17.25
C GLY A 294 12.56 18.04 -17.65
N ARG A 295 13.15 18.34 -18.83
CA ARG A 295 13.26 19.71 -19.35
C ARG A 295 11.91 20.24 -19.88
N TYR A 296 10.97 19.35 -20.17
CA TYR A 296 9.72 19.67 -20.85
C TYR A 296 8.49 19.54 -19.96
N VAL A 297 8.48 18.58 -19.04
CA VAL A 297 7.29 18.27 -18.23
C VAL A 297 7.11 19.19 -17.02
N GLY A 298 8.12 19.96 -16.63
CA GLY A 298 8.08 20.79 -15.41
C GLY A 298 8.37 19.99 -14.14
N VAL A 299 7.96 20.52 -12.99
CA VAL A 299 8.17 19.90 -11.67
C VAL A 299 6.80 19.49 -11.14
N ALA A 300 6.62 18.22 -10.80
CA ALA A 300 5.37 17.79 -10.17
C ALA A 300 5.16 18.56 -8.86
N PRO A 301 3.93 18.99 -8.55
CA PRO A 301 3.60 19.49 -7.21
C PRO A 301 4.04 18.48 -6.15
N GLU A 302 4.52 18.96 -5.00
CA GLU A 302 4.72 18.08 -3.84
C GLU A 302 3.35 17.49 -3.46
N VAL A 303 3.21 16.18 -3.63
CA VAL A 303 2.04 15.44 -3.16
C VAL A 303 2.35 15.02 -1.73
N GLU A 304 1.63 15.55 -0.75
CA GLU A 304 1.60 14.96 0.59
C GLU A 304 1.05 13.54 0.44
N ASP A 305 1.87 12.53 0.77
CA ASP A 305 1.39 11.14 0.75
C ASP A 305 0.55 10.92 2.00
N ASP A 306 -0.75 11.15 1.90
CA ASP A 306 -1.75 10.90 2.96
C ASP A 306 -1.82 9.41 3.38
N GLY A 307 -1.02 8.55 2.74
CA GLY A 307 -0.83 7.15 3.07
C GLY A 307 0.59 6.76 3.46
N PHE A 308 1.49 7.71 3.75
CA PHE A 308 2.78 7.39 4.35
C PHE A 308 2.55 6.75 5.71
N ASP A 309 2.63 5.43 5.76
CA ASP A 309 2.63 4.67 7.00
C ASP A 309 3.99 4.91 7.66
N PHE A 310 4.05 5.97 8.48
CA PHE A 310 5.23 6.33 9.26
C PHE A 310 5.74 5.15 10.09
N GLU A 311 4.85 4.29 10.57
CA GLU A 311 5.19 3.17 11.43
C GLU A 311 5.88 2.06 10.61
N GLU A 312 5.34 1.73 9.43
CA GLU A 312 5.97 0.82 8.46
C GLU A 312 7.31 1.37 7.96
N ALA A 313 7.36 2.65 7.56
CA ALA A 313 8.58 3.29 7.09
C ALA A 313 9.66 3.38 8.19
N LEU A 314 9.28 3.66 9.44
CA LEU A 314 10.21 3.66 10.57
C LEU A 314 10.69 2.25 10.91
N ARG A 315 9.83 1.23 10.81
CA ARG A 315 10.20 -0.17 11.03
C ARG A 315 11.17 -0.64 9.96
N ASP A 316 10.93 -0.27 8.70
CA ASP A 316 11.85 -0.51 7.59
C ASP A 316 13.18 0.21 7.81
N ILE A 317 13.16 1.47 8.23
CA ILE A 317 14.38 2.23 8.59
C ILE A 317 15.13 1.54 9.73
N HIS A 318 14.43 1.01 10.74
CA HIS A 318 15.05 0.35 11.89
C HIS A 318 15.71 -0.98 11.50
N ILE A 319 15.01 -1.83 10.75
CA ILE A 319 15.55 -3.09 10.20
C ILE A 319 16.74 -2.77 9.27
N GLU A 320 16.62 -1.72 8.46
CA GLU A 320 17.70 -1.26 7.58
C GLU A 320 18.92 -0.78 8.38
N LEU A 321 18.71 -0.06 9.48
CA LEU A 321 19.77 0.40 10.39
C LEU A 321 20.50 -0.78 11.05
N GLU A 322 19.78 -1.79 11.51
CA GLU A 322 20.39 -3.02 12.06
C GLU A 322 21.22 -3.78 11.02
N GLY A 323 20.70 -3.91 9.80
CA GLY A 323 21.44 -4.51 8.68
C GLY A 323 22.71 -3.74 8.33
N LEU A 324 22.63 -2.41 8.26
CA LEU A 324 23.78 -1.52 8.04
C LEU A 324 24.84 -1.66 9.14
N ASN A 325 24.42 -1.75 10.40
CA ASN A 325 25.33 -1.95 11.53
C ASN A 325 26.05 -3.30 11.43
N THR A 326 25.34 -4.35 11.01
CA THR A 326 25.93 -5.68 10.80
C THR A 326 26.96 -5.66 9.68
N GLU A 327 26.62 -5.10 8.51
CA GLU A 327 27.56 -4.95 7.39
C GLU A 327 28.78 -4.10 7.78
N ALA A 328 28.58 -3.02 8.53
CA ALA A 328 29.68 -2.17 9.01
C ALA A 328 30.62 -2.94 9.95
N ALA A 329 30.07 -3.75 10.86
CA ALA A 329 30.86 -4.60 11.75
C ALA A 329 31.67 -5.65 10.98
N GLU A 330 31.08 -6.30 9.98
CA GLU A 330 31.79 -7.24 9.11
C GLU A 330 32.91 -6.56 8.32
N LEU A 331 32.66 -5.37 7.79
CA LEU A 331 33.65 -4.59 7.05
C LEU A 331 34.81 -4.18 7.97
N ALA A 332 34.51 -3.70 9.17
CA ALA A 332 35.51 -3.36 10.18
C ALA A 332 36.37 -4.59 10.56
N ALA A 333 35.74 -5.76 10.72
CA ALA A 333 36.45 -7.01 10.99
C ALA A 333 37.34 -7.46 9.82
N ARG A 334 36.91 -7.25 8.57
CA ARG A 334 37.73 -7.50 7.37
C ARG A 334 38.90 -6.53 7.29
N ILE A 335 38.68 -5.23 7.52
CA ILE A 335 39.74 -4.22 7.53
C ILE A 335 40.79 -4.55 8.60
N SER A 336 40.37 -4.91 9.82
CA SER A 336 41.27 -5.31 10.89
C SER A 336 42.11 -6.55 10.54
N ARG A 337 41.50 -7.56 9.90
CA ARG A 337 42.24 -8.73 9.39
C ARG A 337 43.28 -8.35 8.34
N ASN A 338 42.88 -7.52 7.37
CA ASN A 338 43.79 -7.07 6.31
C ASN A 338 44.99 -6.29 6.87
N PHE A 339 44.79 -5.43 7.88
CA PHE A 339 45.90 -4.73 8.54
C PHE A 339 46.86 -5.69 9.25
N LYS A 340 46.33 -6.69 9.98
CA LYS A 340 47.15 -7.74 10.61
C LYS A 340 47.97 -8.55 9.59
N GLU A 341 47.39 -8.87 8.44
CA GLU A 341 48.07 -9.58 7.35
C GLU A 341 49.15 -8.71 6.68
N LEU A 342 49.00 -7.38 6.70
CA LEU A 342 49.99 -6.41 6.21
C LEU A 342 51.08 -6.08 7.25
N GLY A 343 51.01 -6.65 8.46
CA GLY A 343 52.02 -6.46 9.51
C GLY A 343 51.96 -5.10 10.22
N ILE A 344 50.81 -4.42 10.19
CA ILE A 344 50.53 -3.15 10.89
C ILE A 344 49.53 -3.40 12.03
#